data_AF-A0A9D9IJU0-F1
#
_entry.id   AF-A0A9D9IJU0-F1
#
_cell.length_a   1.000
_cell.length_b   1.000
_cell.length_c   1.000
_cell.angle_alpha   90.00
_cell.angle_beta   90.00
_cell.angle_gamma   90.00
#
_symmetry.space_group_name_H-M   'P 1'
#
loop_
_entity.id
_entity.type
_entity.pdbx_description
1 polymer ?
#
loop_
_entity_poly.entity_id
_entity_poly.type
_entity_poly.pdbx_seq_one_letter_code
_entity_poly.pdbx_strand_id
1 'polypeptide(L)'
;MDKIMNPWRNVEGYLCFGCSPDNQSGLKMEFYEDGDEIVSIWQPRPEFQGWLDTLHGGIQAVLLDEICAWLVTRKLQTTGVTSKMETRYRHPVKTNEGTIEIRASLREMKRNIAIIEARLYDHGGKLCTEAVCSYFTYPQDEVKENMFFLGCETEKNRKKKHKTGIVLSGGGAKGYAHIGALMALEEHGIEPTAVAGTSMGAIIGIFYAAGYHGKEIYDIVVKEKFDSLFTVITPVIGISRLGISSHKNVYEVFRKYMPDDDFDLLKKPLSVCATNLITGEGRYFSSGKHLHDAVIASSSIPGVFEAVKIEDGTYVDGGLIDNLPAKTIRESCEYLIGIDVNPSSPEPPKLENKADLITQTLHTIVHNSALEGRRLCDFLVEPRISDKYNEFSFKEFKEICNIGHDTMAEFLDNHPEAVEKLRNIF
;
A
#
# COMPACT_ATOMS: atom_id res chain seq x y z
N MET A 1 15.39 17.72 -14.58
CA MET A 1 15.25 17.19 -13.21
C MET A 1 13.95 16.44 -13.03
N ASP A 2 14.02 15.11 -12.97
CA ASP A 2 12.91 14.22 -12.67
C ASP A 2 13.12 13.57 -11.31
N LYS A 3 12.16 13.69 -10.38
CA LYS A 3 12.31 13.16 -9.02
C LYS A 3 12.47 11.63 -9.05
N ILE A 4 13.46 11.12 -8.33
CA ILE A 4 13.75 9.69 -8.23
C ILE A 4 12.94 9.10 -7.08
N MET A 5 12.29 7.97 -7.33
CA MET A 5 11.53 7.25 -6.31
C MET A 5 12.45 6.34 -5.51
N ASN A 6 12.27 6.34 -4.19
CA ASN A 6 13.02 5.46 -3.30
C ASN A 6 12.46 4.03 -3.38
N PRO A 7 13.22 3.06 -3.91
CA PRO A 7 12.73 1.70 -4.10
C PRO A 7 12.53 0.94 -2.78
N TRP A 8 13.12 1.43 -1.69
CA TRP A 8 13.03 0.81 -0.37
C TRP A 8 12.00 1.46 0.55
N ARG A 9 11.23 2.45 0.07
CA ARG A 9 10.31 3.23 0.92
C ARG A 9 9.31 2.37 1.69
N ASN A 10 8.88 1.26 1.09
CA ASN A 10 7.89 0.35 1.68
C ASN A 10 8.52 -0.92 2.29
N VAL A 11 9.85 -1.00 2.35
CA VAL A 11 10.54 -2.13 2.98
C VAL A 11 10.48 -1.93 4.49
N GLU A 12 9.98 -2.93 5.19
CA GLU A 12 9.82 -2.91 6.64
C GLU A 12 11.17 -2.68 7.34
N GLY A 13 11.20 -1.80 8.35
CA GLY A 13 12.42 -1.44 9.08
C GLY A 13 13.39 -0.53 8.31
N TYR A 14 13.04 -0.02 7.13
CA TYR A 14 13.91 0.84 6.34
C TYR A 14 14.15 2.23 6.96
N LEU A 15 15.29 2.39 7.62
CA LEU A 15 15.69 3.61 8.33
C LEU A 15 17.03 4.18 7.85
N CYS A 16 17.28 4.17 6.54
CA CYS A 16 18.52 4.73 5.96
C CYS A 16 18.79 6.16 6.47
N PHE A 17 20.04 6.40 6.91
CA PHE A 17 20.45 7.70 7.44
C PHE A 17 20.39 8.80 6.37
N GLY A 18 20.72 8.50 5.11
CA GLY A 18 20.68 9.49 4.03
C GLY A 18 19.28 9.84 3.56
N CYS A 19 18.48 8.85 3.20
CA CYS A 19 17.31 9.05 2.33
C CYS A 19 15.98 8.47 2.84
N SER A 20 15.92 7.87 4.03
CA SER A 20 14.64 7.49 4.64
C SER A 20 13.94 8.74 5.20
N PRO A 21 12.68 9.03 4.81
CA PRO A 21 11.93 10.15 5.38
C PRO A 21 11.57 9.92 6.86
N ASP A 22 11.49 8.64 7.27
CA ASP A 22 11.04 8.21 8.59
C ASP A 22 12.17 8.17 9.63
N ASN A 23 13.44 8.21 9.18
CA ASN A 23 14.58 8.33 10.10
C ASN A 23 14.64 9.76 10.67
N GLN A 24 14.23 9.94 11.93
CA GLN A 24 14.19 11.25 12.60
C GLN A 24 15.57 11.93 12.69
N SER A 25 16.65 11.16 12.80
CA SER A 25 18.02 11.66 12.88
C SER A 25 18.73 11.73 11.53
N GLY A 26 18.15 11.14 10.49
CA GLY A 26 18.72 11.06 9.14
C GLY A 26 18.69 12.39 8.40
N LEU A 27 19.45 12.49 7.32
CA LEU A 27 19.57 13.68 6.45
C LEU A 27 18.31 13.94 5.63
N LYS A 28 17.52 12.90 5.32
CA LYS A 28 16.25 12.98 4.56
C LYS A 28 16.43 13.61 3.17
N MET A 29 17.49 13.20 2.47
CA MET A 29 17.79 13.65 1.12
C MET A 29 16.73 13.16 0.13
N GLU A 30 16.41 14.03 -0.84
CA GLU A 30 15.68 13.68 -2.05
C GLU A 30 16.60 13.77 -3.27
N PHE A 31 16.33 12.97 -4.29
CA PHE A 31 17.20 12.83 -5.45
C PHE A 31 16.41 13.03 -6.75
N TYR A 32 17.10 13.56 -7.75
CA TYR A 32 16.55 13.95 -9.02
C TYR A 32 17.49 13.52 -10.15
N GLU A 33 16.95 13.03 -11.25
CA GLU A 33 17.70 12.72 -12.47
C GLU A 33 17.73 13.96 -13.38
N ASP A 34 18.93 14.40 -13.76
CA ASP A 34 19.13 15.56 -14.62
C ASP A 34 20.12 15.23 -15.74
N GLY A 35 19.60 14.75 -16.87
CA GLY A 35 20.45 14.21 -17.94
C GLY A 35 21.24 13.01 -17.43
N ASP A 36 22.57 13.09 -17.50
CA ASP A 36 23.48 12.03 -17.02
C ASP A 36 23.84 12.17 -15.53
N GLU A 37 23.46 13.26 -14.88
CA GLU A 37 23.76 13.52 -13.47
C GLU A 37 22.60 13.10 -12.55
N ILE A 38 22.93 12.80 -11.31
CA ILE A 38 21.99 12.80 -10.19
C ILE A 38 22.19 14.07 -9.38
N VAL A 39 21.08 14.71 -9.00
CA VAL A 39 21.05 15.98 -8.29
C VAL A 39 20.26 15.82 -6.99
N SER A 40 20.68 16.50 -5.94
CA SER A 40 19.93 16.65 -4.69
C SER A 40 19.93 18.13 -4.31
N ILE A 41 18.74 18.65 -3.98
CA ILE A 41 18.59 19.98 -3.38
C ILE A 41 18.27 19.74 -1.92
N TRP A 42 19.15 20.19 -1.03
CA TRP A 42 19.06 19.87 0.38
C TRP A 42 19.13 21.14 1.22
N GLN A 43 18.34 21.20 2.29
CA GLN A 43 18.32 22.32 3.22
C GLN A 43 19.21 21.98 4.44
N PRO A 44 20.35 22.66 4.61
CA PRO A 44 21.12 22.58 5.85
C PRO A 44 20.27 22.88 7.08
N ARG A 45 20.49 22.09 8.13
CA ARG A 45 19.81 22.24 9.41
C ARG A 45 20.80 22.65 10.51
N PRO A 46 20.38 23.47 11.49
CA PRO A 46 21.27 23.99 12.54
C PRO A 46 21.99 22.90 13.35
N GLU A 47 21.34 21.76 13.58
CA GLU A 47 21.91 20.64 14.34
C GLU A 47 23.13 19.98 13.66
N PHE A 48 23.38 20.27 12.38
CA PHE A 48 24.49 19.71 11.60
C PHE A 48 25.70 20.66 11.48
N GLN A 49 25.72 21.75 12.21
CA GLN A 49 26.84 22.69 12.20
C GLN A 49 28.06 22.15 12.99
N GLY A 50 29.27 22.40 12.48
CA GLY A 50 30.51 22.11 13.22
C GLY A 50 31.07 23.33 13.96
N TRP A 51 30.83 24.52 13.42
CA TRP A 51 31.09 25.83 14.01
C TRP A 51 29.89 26.72 13.71
N LEU A 52 29.75 27.85 14.40
CA LEU A 52 28.60 28.75 14.26
C LEU A 52 28.23 28.99 12.79
N ASP A 53 26.99 28.63 12.44
CA ASP A 53 26.38 28.73 11.12
C ASP A 53 27.15 28.02 9.97
N THR A 54 28.04 27.07 10.29
CA THR A 54 28.91 26.42 9.32
C THR A 54 28.68 24.91 9.32
N LEU A 55 28.22 24.39 8.18
CA LEU A 55 27.87 22.98 8.01
C LEU A 55 29.10 22.08 8.23
N HIS A 56 28.97 21.10 9.11
CA HIS A 56 30.06 20.21 9.48
C HIS A 56 30.61 19.46 8.25
N GLY A 57 31.93 19.42 8.08
CA GLY A 57 32.57 18.79 6.92
C GLY A 57 32.22 17.30 6.78
N GLY A 58 32.09 16.58 7.89
CA GLY A 58 31.62 15.19 7.87
C GLY A 58 30.18 15.03 7.33
N ILE A 59 29.30 16.01 7.55
CA ILE A 59 27.94 15.98 6.98
C ILE A 59 28.01 16.21 5.47
N GLN A 60 28.86 17.13 5.02
CA GLN A 60 29.12 17.32 3.58
C GLN A 60 29.67 16.05 2.92
N ALA A 61 30.55 15.31 3.61
CA ALA A 61 31.04 14.03 3.12
C ALA A 61 29.92 12.98 3.02
N VAL A 62 29.04 12.86 4.01
CA VAL A 62 27.89 11.94 3.93
C VAL A 62 26.96 12.33 2.78
N LEU A 63 26.64 13.63 2.59
CA LEU A 63 25.82 14.10 1.48
C LEU A 63 26.40 13.72 0.11
N LEU A 64 27.72 13.86 -0.05
CA LEU A 64 28.44 13.50 -1.28
C LEU A 64 28.51 11.98 -1.50
N ASP A 65 28.60 11.21 -0.42
CA ASP A 65 28.58 9.75 -0.49
C ASP A 65 27.19 9.23 -0.88
N GLU A 66 26.14 9.71 -0.21
CA GLU A 66 24.75 9.33 -0.49
C GLU A 66 24.37 9.60 -1.95
N ILE A 67 24.72 10.77 -2.50
CA ILE A 67 24.39 11.05 -3.90
C ILE A 67 25.13 10.13 -4.89
N CYS A 68 26.32 9.63 -4.53
CA CYS A 68 27.04 8.64 -5.33
C CYS A 68 26.32 7.29 -5.30
N ALA A 69 25.86 6.84 -4.12
CA ALA A 69 25.05 5.64 -4.00
C ALA A 69 23.78 5.72 -4.86
N TRP A 70 23.13 6.89 -4.88
CA TRP A 70 21.93 7.12 -5.69
C TRP A 70 22.22 7.20 -7.19
N LEU A 71 23.41 7.66 -7.59
CA LEU A 71 23.86 7.51 -8.97
C LEU A 71 24.00 6.05 -9.38
N VAL A 72 24.61 5.20 -8.55
CA VAL A 72 24.69 3.75 -8.80
C VAL A 72 23.27 3.16 -8.91
N THR A 73 22.43 3.47 -7.93
CA THR A 73 21.03 2.99 -7.85
C THR A 73 20.23 3.35 -9.09
N ARG A 74 20.28 4.62 -9.51
CA ARG A 74 19.49 5.11 -10.63
C ARG A 74 20.11 4.74 -11.97
N LYS A 75 21.38 5.09 -12.22
CA LYS A 75 22.01 4.99 -13.55
C LYS A 75 22.50 3.59 -13.87
N LEU A 76 22.91 2.82 -12.87
CA LEU A 76 23.43 1.46 -13.07
C LEU A 76 22.39 0.37 -12.75
N GLN A 77 21.22 0.76 -12.23
CA GLN A 77 20.14 -0.17 -11.86
C GLN A 77 20.65 -1.32 -10.99
N THR A 78 21.52 -1.00 -10.04
CA THR A 78 22.06 -1.93 -9.04
C THR A 78 22.38 -1.13 -7.78
N THR A 79 22.79 -1.80 -6.70
CA THR A 79 23.28 -1.15 -5.50
C THR A 79 24.78 -1.38 -5.34
N GLY A 80 25.37 -0.71 -4.36
CA GLY A 80 26.79 -0.86 -4.08
C GLY A 80 27.19 -0.16 -2.79
N VAL A 81 28.47 -0.29 -2.47
CA VAL A 81 29.06 0.32 -1.28
C VAL A 81 30.32 1.10 -1.65
N THR A 82 30.57 2.17 -0.90
CA THR A 82 31.76 3.00 -1.05
C THR A 82 33.00 2.24 -0.59
N SER A 83 33.92 1.99 -1.51
CA SER A 83 35.22 1.37 -1.20
C SER A 83 36.30 2.41 -0.91
N LYS A 84 36.21 3.59 -1.52
CA LYS A 84 37.12 4.71 -1.32
C LYS A 84 36.42 6.01 -1.64
N MET A 85 36.70 7.05 -0.85
CA MET A 85 36.27 8.42 -1.11
C MET A 85 37.42 9.37 -0.82
N GLU A 86 37.68 10.30 -1.72
CA GLU A 86 38.61 11.42 -1.50
C GLU A 86 37.83 12.73 -1.63
N THR A 87 37.79 13.52 -0.56
CA THR A 87 36.99 14.76 -0.47
C THR A 87 37.90 15.97 -0.34
N ARG A 88 37.61 17.04 -1.11
CA ARG A 88 38.30 18.33 -1.04
C ARG A 88 37.30 19.41 -0.64
N TYR A 89 37.54 20.00 0.53
CA TYR A 89 36.78 21.15 1.03
C TYR A 89 37.44 22.44 0.54
N ARG A 90 36.75 23.18 -0.32
CA ARG A 90 37.23 24.42 -0.94
C ARG A 90 36.76 25.66 -0.18
N HIS A 91 35.48 25.69 0.19
CA HIS A 91 34.85 26.82 0.86
C HIS A 91 33.88 26.35 1.95
N PRO A 92 33.69 27.13 3.04
CA PRO A 92 32.70 26.82 4.05
C PRO A 92 31.28 26.90 3.47
N VAL A 93 30.40 26.02 3.93
CA VAL A 93 28.98 26.01 3.59
C VAL A 93 28.19 26.52 4.78
N LYS A 94 27.32 27.49 4.56
CA LYS A 94 26.51 28.09 5.63
C LYS A 94 25.22 27.31 5.86
N THR A 95 24.81 27.19 7.12
CA THR A 95 23.56 26.49 7.48
C THR A 95 22.32 27.36 7.43
N ASN A 96 22.47 28.67 7.26
CA ASN A 96 21.40 29.67 7.36
C ASN A 96 21.21 30.51 6.07
N GLU A 97 21.91 30.19 4.97
CA GLU A 97 21.88 30.96 3.73
C GLU A 97 20.96 30.38 2.64
N GLY A 98 20.26 29.29 2.92
CA GLY A 98 19.33 28.64 1.99
C GLY A 98 19.72 27.19 1.68
N THR A 99 19.19 26.67 0.58
CA THR A 99 19.47 25.31 0.11
C THR A 99 20.85 25.20 -0.53
N ILE A 100 21.41 24.00 -0.48
CA ILE A 100 22.60 23.61 -1.23
C ILE A 100 22.21 22.66 -2.35
N GLU A 101 23.02 22.67 -3.41
CA GLU A 101 22.85 21.77 -4.55
C GLU A 101 24.01 20.79 -4.58
N ILE A 102 23.69 19.50 -4.65
CA ILE A 102 24.67 18.42 -4.71
C ILE A 102 24.46 17.71 -6.04
N ARG A 103 25.53 17.46 -6.79
CA ARG A 103 25.50 16.77 -8.08
C ARG A 103 26.48 15.60 -8.08
N ALA A 104 26.12 14.52 -8.77
CA ALA A 104 27.01 13.40 -9.03
C ALA A 104 26.95 12.98 -10.50
N SER A 105 28.08 12.60 -11.07
CA SER A 105 28.20 12.07 -12.42
C SER A 105 29.12 10.85 -12.47
N LEU A 106 28.80 9.90 -13.34
CA LEU A 106 29.63 8.72 -13.56
C LEU A 106 30.83 9.13 -14.41
N ARG A 107 32.03 8.92 -13.89
CA ARG A 107 33.28 9.23 -14.63
C ARG A 107 33.75 8.03 -15.44
N GLU A 108 33.78 6.85 -14.82
CA GLU A 108 34.31 5.64 -15.45
C GLU A 108 33.76 4.38 -14.76
N MET A 109 33.56 3.31 -15.52
CA MET A 109 33.30 1.96 -14.98
C MET A 109 34.50 1.05 -15.21
N LYS A 110 34.98 0.40 -14.15
CA LYS A 110 36.03 -0.62 -14.19
C LYS A 110 35.52 -1.92 -13.60
N ARG A 111 35.07 -2.84 -14.47
CA ARG A 111 34.38 -4.08 -14.05
C ARG A 111 33.18 -3.73 -13.16
N ASN A 112 33.25 -4.07 -11.88
CA ASN A 112 32.23 -3.81 -10.86
C ASN A 112 32.61 -2.64 -9.94
N ILE A 113 33.52 -1.76 -10.36
CA ILE A 113 33.87 -0.54 -9.64
C ILE A 113 33.42 0.68 -10.46
N ALA A 114 32.50 1.46 -9.91
CA ALA A 114 32.07 2.74 -10.44
C ALA A 114 32.92 3.88 -9.86
N ILE A 115 33.54 4.67 -10.72
CA ILE A 115 34.25 5.89 -10.33
C ILE A 115 33.30 7.06 -10.57
N ILE A 116 32.92 7.74 -9.49
CA ILE A 116 31.88 8.77 -9.47
C ILE A 116 32.50 10.08 -8.97
N GLU A 117 32.19 11.17 -9.64
CA GLU A 117 32.54 12.52 -9.20
C GLU A 117 31.30 13.18 -8.60
N ALA A 118 31.42 13.73 -7.39
CA ALA A 118 30.36 14.45 -6.71
C ALA A 118 30.80 15.86 -6.32
N ARG A 119 29.88 16.82 -6.43
CA ARG A 119 30.12 18.26 -6.24
C ARG A 119 29.00 18.86 -5.41
N LEU A 120 29.34 19.70 -4.44
CA LEU A 120 28.41 20.41 -3.56
C LEU A 120 28.61 21.91 -3.74
N TYR A 121 27.52 22.58 -4.08
CA TYR A 121 27.43 24.02 -4.30
C TYR A 121 26.61 24.68 -3.20
N ASP A 122 27.04 25.86 -2.75
CA ASP A 122 26.24 26.68 -1.84
C ASP A 122 25.02 27.30 -2.53
N HIS A 123 24.22 28.05 -1.77
CA HIS A 123 23.04 28.75 -2.28
C HIS A 123 23.35 29.72 -3.44
N GLY A 124 24.56 30.30 -3.45
CA GLY A 124 25.03 31.19 -4.51
C GLY A 124 25.59 30.46 -5.75
N GLY A 125 25.55 29.12 -5.78
CA GLY A 125 26.11 28.31 -6.86
C GLY A 125 27.64 28.19 -6.83
N LYS A 126 28.28 28.53 -5.70
CA LYS A 126 29.73 28.40 -5.55
C LYS A 126 30.10 26.97 -5.18
N LEU A 127 31.05 26.37 -5.88
CA LEU A 127 31.55 25.03 -5.56
C LEU A 127 32.30 25.04 -4.21
N CYS A 128 31.72 24.39 -3.20
CA CYS A 128 32.25 24.38 -1.85
C CYS A 128 33.01 23.10 -1.51
N THR A 129 32.52 21.95 -1.97
CA THR A 129 33.15 20.66 -1.71
C THR A 129 33.01 19.75 -2.92
N GLU A 130 34.05 18.99 -3.21
CA GLU A 130 34.04 17.98 -4.28
C GLU A 130 34.58 16.65 -3.73
N ALA A 131 34.13 15.54 -4.28
CA ALA A 131 34.61 14.22 -3.94
C ALA A 131 34.73 13.32 -5.18
N VAL A 132 35.69 12.40 -5.12
CA VAL A 132 35.78 11.27 -6.06
C VAL A 132 35.58 9.98 -5.27
N CYS A 133 34.52 9.26 -5.60
CA CYS A 133 34.12 8.02 -4.94
C CYS A 133 34.37 6.82 -5.84
N SER A 134 34.87 5.73 -5.26
CA SER A 134 34.95 4.40 -5.88
C SER A 134 33.91 3.50 -5.24
N TYR A 135 32.87 3.15 -5.98
CA TYR A 135 31.78 2.31 -5.53
C TYR A 135 31.93 0.89 -6.04
N PHE A 136 31.90 -0.08 -5.15
CA PHE A 136 31.80 -1.49 -5.51
C PHE A 136 30.32 -1.82 -5.75
N THR A 137 29.96 -2.21 -6.97
CA THR A 137 28.58 -2.56 -7.34
C THR A 137 28.34 -4.05 -7.17
N TYR A 138 27.17 -4.42 -6.64
CA TYR A 138 26.78 -5.82 -6.47
C TYR A 138 26.20 -6.42 -7.76
N PRO A 139 26.31 -7.75 -7.95
CA PRO A 139 25.59 -8.48 -9.01
C PRO A 139 24.07 -8.39 -8.86
N GLN A 140 23.35 -8.51 -9.98
CA GLN A 140 21.89 -8.35 -10.02
C GLN A 140 21.11 -9.34 -9.16
N ASP A 141 21.58 -10.58 -9.07
CA ASP A 141 20.88 -11.61 -8.29
C ASP A 141 21.01 -11.34 -6.78
N GLU A 142 22.18 -10.87 -6.33
CA GLU A 142 22.44 -10.53 -4.93
C GLU A 142 21.60 -9.34 -4.45
N VAL A 143 21.43 -8.31 -5.29
CA VAL A 143 20.64 -7.12 -4.91
C VAL A 143 19.14 -7.40 -4.85
N LYS A 144 18.64 -8.34 -5.65
CA LYS A 144 17.23 -8.77 -5.59
C LYS A 144 16.95 -9.57 -4.33
N GLU A 145 17.78 -10.59 -4.06
CA GLU A 145 17.57 -11.51 -2.94
C GLU A 145 17.84 -10.88 -1.57
N ASN A 146 18.93 -10.14 -1.43
CA ASN A 146 19.41 -9.68 -0.12
C ASN A 146 19.12 -8.20 0.15
N MET A 147 18.84 -7.41 -0.88
CA MET A 147 18.65 -5.95 -0.75
C MET A 147 17.29 -5.48 -1.25
N PHE A 148 16.36 -6.38 -1.58
CA PHE A 148 14.99 -6.08 -2.01
C PHE A 148 14.92 -5.08 -3.18
N PHE A 149 15.95 -5.02 -4.02
CA PHE A 149 16.04 -4.05 -5.11
C PHE A 149 15.43 -4.62 -6.38
N LEU A 150 14.26 -4.11 -6.76
CA LEU A 150 13.54 -4.53 -7.98
C LEU A 150 13.74 -3.58 -9.17
N GLY A 151 14.48 -2.48 -8.96
CA GLY A 151 14.67 -1.41 -9.92
C GLY A 151 14.49 -0.05 -9.26
N CYS A 152 14.99 1.00 -9.89
CA CYS A 152 14.77 2.37 -9.47
C CYS A 152 14.06 3.10 -10.63
N GLU A 153 13.16 4.02 -10.34
CA GLU A 153 12.38 4.75 -11.34
C GLU A 153 12.31 6.24 -10.99
N THR A 154 11.88 7.06 -11.94
CA THR A 154 11.58 8.48 -11.71
C THR A 154 10.08 8.73 -11.77
N GLU A 155 9.60 9.80 -11.15
CA GLU A 155 8.19 10.19 -11.17
C GLU A 155 7.66 10.42 -12.60
N LYS A 156 8.50 10.87 -13.54
CA LYS A 156 8.11 10.97 -14.97
C LYS A 156 7.94 9.62 -15.65
N ASN A 157 8.73 8.62 -15.27
CA ASN A 157 8.62 7.26 -15.79
C ASN A 157 7.54 6.44 -15.09
N ARG A 158 6.95 6.98 -14.02
CA ARG A 158 5.71 6.49 -13.43
C ARG A 158 4.54 6.81 -14.37
N LYS A 159 4.44 6.08 -15.48
CA LYS A 159 3.10 5.82 -16.03
C LYS A 159 2.34 5.19 -14.87
N LYS A 160 1.36 5.90 -14.32
CA LYS A 160 0.42 5.31 -13.35
C LYS A 160 -0.06 4.02 -14.01
N LYS A 161 0.34 2.87 -13.46
CA LYS A 161 0.19 1.58 -14.13
C LYS A 161 -1.28 1.27 -14.38
N HIS A 162 -2.14 1.85 -13.55
CA HIS A 162 -3.57 1.63 -13.55
C HIS A 162 -4.30 2.96 -13.75
N LYS A 163 -5.15 3.04 -14.78
CA LYS A 163 -6.04 4.19 -14.98
C LYS A 163 -6.98 4.33 -13.79
N THR A 164 -7.63 3.24 -13.41
CA THR A 164 -8.56 3.20 -12.28
C THR A 164 -8.18 2.07 -11.33
N GLY A 165 -8.08 2.38 -10.04
CA GLY A 165 -8.04 1.41 -8.95
C GLY A 165 -9.36 1.39 -8.18
N ILE A 166 -9.62 0.29 -7.46
CA ILE A 166 -10.79 0.13 -6.59
C ILE A 166 -10.40 -0.32 -5.19
N VAL A 167 -11.02 0.27 -4.18
CA VAL A 167 -10.82 -0.07 -2.77
C VAL A 167 -12.14 -0.56 -2.19
N LEU A 168 -12.13 -1.76 -1.60
CA LEU A 168 -13.31 -2.43 -1.06
C LEU A 168 -13.20 -2.55 0.46
N SER A 169 -14.10 -1.89 1.19
CA SER A 169 -14.09 -1.95 2.64
C SER A 169 -14.47 -3.32 3.22
N GLY A 170 -14.10 -3.58 4.48
CA GLY A 170 -14.70 -4.65 5.27
C GLY A 170 -16.16 -4.37 5.64
N GLY A 171 -16.85 -5.32 6.28
CA GLY A 171 -18.27 -5.14 6.66
C GLY A 171 -19.10 -6.43 6.75
N GLY A 172 -18.46 -7.61 6.80
CA GLY A 172 -19.17 -8.89 6.84
C GLY A 172 -20.14 -9.05 5.66
N ALA A 173 -21.37 -9.48 5.93
CA ALA A 173 -22.42 -9.66 4.92
C ALA A 173 -22.71 -8.39 4.10
N LYS A 174 -22.54 -7.19 4.67
CA LYS A 174 -22.72 -5.92 3.94
C LYS A 174 -21.77 -5.79 2.74
N GLY A 175 -20.60 -6.44 2.81
CA GLY A 175 -19.63 -6.46 1.71
C GLY A 175 -20.11 -7.17 0.45
N TYR A 176 -21.25 -7.87 0.47
CA TYR A 176 -21.88 -8.34 -0.76
C TYR A 176 -22.32 -7.21 -1.71
N ALA A 177 -22.49 -5.99 -1.20
CA ALA A 177 -22.76 -4.81 -2.02
C ALA A 177 -21.61 -4.52 -2.99
N HIS A 178 -20.37 -4.92 -2.67
CA HIS A 178 -19.22 -4.79 -3.56
C HIS A 178 -19.43 -5.51 -4.89
N ILE A 179 -20.10 -6.67 -4.88
CA ILE A 179 -20.37 -7.45 -6.10
C ILE A 179 -21.29 -6.66 -7.04
N GLY A 180 -22.38 -6.12 -6.50
CA GLY A 180 -23.30 -5.31 -7.30
C GLY A 180 -22.65 -4.03 -7.82
N ALA A 181 -21.84 -3.38 -7.00
CA ALA A 181 -21.10 -2.20 -7.41
C ALA A 181 -20.08 -2.50 -8.52
N LEU A 182 -19.39 -3.65 -8.47
CA LEU A 182 -18.53 -4.11 -9.56
C LEU A 182 -19.33 -4.33 -10.86
N MET A 183 -20.51 -4.97 -10.78
CA MET A 183 -21.38 -5.16 -11.95
C MET A 183 -21.79 -3.82 -12.57
N ALA A 184 -22.23 -2.86 -11.74
CA ALA A 184 -22.61 -1.53 -12.23
C ALA A 184 -21.44 -0.78 -12.88
N LEU A 185 -20.22 -0.87 -12.32
CA LEU A 185 -19.02 -0.30 -12.96
C LEU A 185 -18.75 -0.92 -14.34
N GLU A 186 -18.82 -2.25 -14.43
CA GLU A 186 -18.60 -2.99 -15.68
C GLU A 186 -19.65 -2.62 -16.76
N GLU A 187 -20.91 -2.48 -16.38
CA GLU A 187 -22.00 -2.03 -17.25
C GLU A 187 -21.75 -0.63 -17.83
N HIS A 188 -21.03 0.22 -17.08
CA HIS A 188 -20.63 1.56 -17.52
C HIS A 188 -19.30 1.58 -18.29
N GLY A 189 -18.68 0.43 -18.55
CA GLY A 189 -17.39 0.30 -19.22
C GLY A 189 -16.20 0.69 -18.35
N ILE A 190 -16.35 0.63 -17.02
CA ILE A 190 -15.31 0.93 -16.04
C ILE A 190 -14.80 -0.38 -15.47
N GLU A 191 -13.53 -0.70 -15.71
CA GLU A 191 -12.89 -1.90 -15.18
C GLU A 191 -11.65 -1.52 -14.36
N PRO A 192 -11.77 -1.39 -13.04
CA PRO A 192 -10.61 -1.13 -12.19
C PRO A 192 -9.52 -2.20 -12.38
N THR A 193 -8.28 -1.77 -12.50
CA THR A 193 -7.12 -2.64 -12.81
C THR A 193 -6.15 -2.82 -11.65
N ALA A 194 -6.41 -2.17 -10.51
CA ALA A 194 -5.73 -2.42 -9.24
C ALA A 194 -6.78 -2.51 -8.12
N VAL A 195 -6.58 -3.43 -7.17
CA VAL A 195 -7.58 -3.76 -6.16
C VAL A 195 -6.95 -3.69 -4.77
N ALA A 196 -7.67 -3.10 -3.81
CA ALA A 196 -7.32 -3.20 -2.40
C ALA A 196 -8.57 -3.58 -1.60
N GLY A 197 -8.42 -4.41 -0.57
CA GLY A 197 -9.57 -4.88 0.20
C GLY A 197 -9.25 -5.27 1.63
N THR A 198 -10.26 -5.16 2.48
CA THR A 198 -10.25 -5.63 3.88
C THR A 198 -11.46 -6.54 4.12
N SER A 199 -11.28 -7.65 4.85
CA SER A 199 -12.36 -8.56 5.24
C SER A 199 -13.19 -9.04 4.03
N MET A 200 -14.51 -8.87 4.04
CA MET A 200 -15.33 -9.20 2.86
C MET A 200 -14.89 -8.45 1.59
N GLY A 201 -14.37 -7.23 1.69
CA GLY A 201 -13.76 -6.53 0.57
C GLY A 201 -12.53 -7.26 0.00
N ALA A 202 -11.72 -7.91 0.85
CA ALA A 202 -10.62 -8.77 0.40
C ALA A 202 -11.13 -10.08 -0.22
N ILE A 203 -12.18 -10.69 0.34
CA ILE A 203 -12.82 -11.91 -0.18
C ILE A 203 -13.41 -11.67 -1.58
N ILE A 204 -14.05 -10.52 -1.82
CA ILE A 204 -14.53 -10.18 -3.17
C ILE A 204 -13.37 -9.73 -4.07
N GLY A 205 -12.44 -8.96 -3.50
CA GLY A 205 -11.27 -8.42 -4.19
C GLY A 205 -10.37 -9.50 -4.79
N ILE A 206 -10.16 -10.63 -4.10
CA ILE A 206 -9.33 -11.72 -4.62
C ILE A 206 -9.91 -12.34 -5.90
N PHE A 207 -11.23 -12.57 -5.97
CA PHE A 207 -11.84 -13.07 -7.22
C PHE A 207 -11.74 -12.03 -8.33
N TYR A 208 -12.02 -10.76 -8.02
CA TYR A 208 -11.92 -9.71 -9.03
C TYR A 208 -10.48 -9.55 -9.56
N ALA A 209 -9.49 -9.67 -8.67
CA ALA A 209 -8.07 -9.63 -9.00
C ALA A 209 -7.59 -10.86 -9.78
N ALA A 210 -8.16 -12.04 -9.50
CA ALA A 210 -7.96 -13.25 -10.31
C ALA A 210 -8.61 -13.13 -11.72
N GLY A 211 -9.41 -12.09 -11.93
CA GLY A 211 -9.98 -11.73 -13.22
C GLY A 211 -11.36 -12.31 -13.49
N TYR A 212 -12.12 -12.61 -12.44
CA TYR A 212 -13.57 -12.84 -12.54
C TYR A 212 -14.30 -11.49 -12.59
N HIS A 213 -15.35 -11.42 -13.42
CA HIS A 213 -16.25 -10.27 -13.51
C HIS A 213 -17.31 -10.29 -12.41
N GLY A 214 -17.94 -9.15 -12.12
CA GLY A 214 -18.92 -9.02 -11.03
C GLY A 214 -20.02 -10.07 -11.08
N LYS A 215 -20.53 -10.37 -12.28
CA LYS A 215 -21.55 -11.41 -12.49
C LYS A 215 -21.04 -12.83 -12.20
N GLU A 216 -19.78 -13.12 -12.54
CA GLU A 216 -19.17 -14.43 -12.27
C GLU A 216 -18.92 -14.60 -10.77
N ILE A 217 -18.47 -13.55 -10.08
CA ILE A 217 -18.32 -13.53 -8.62
C ILE A 217 -19.67 -13.81 -7.96
N TYR A 218 -20.74 -13.15 -8.41
CA TYR A 218 -22.11 -13.42 -7.94
C TYR A 218 -22.46 -14.91 -8.07
N ASP A 219 -22.20 -15.52 -9.22
CA ASP A 219 -22.53 -16.93 -9.48
C ASP A 219 -21.72 -17.89 -8.60
N ILE A 220 -20.44 -17.56 -8.33
CA ILE A 220 -19.60 -18.31 -7.39
C ILE A 220 -20.20 -18.26 -5.98
N VAL A 221 -20.56 -17.07 -5.50
CA VAL A 221 -21.14 -16.86 -4.16
C VAL A 221 -22.43 -17.67 -3.98
N VAL A 222 -23.30 -17.69 -5.00
CA VAL A 222 -24.52 -18.51 -5.01
C VAL A 222 -24.20 -20.00 -5.03
N LYS A 223 -23.29 -20.43 -5.90
CA LYS A 223 -22.96 -21.85 -6.12
C LYS A 223 -22.30 -22.48 -4.91
N GLU A 224 -21.35 -21.78 -4.30
CA GLU A 224 -20.61 -22.26 -3.13
C GLU A 224 -21.36 -21.98 -1.81
N LYS A 225 -22.55 -21.36 -1.88
CA LYS A 225 -23.44 -21.10 -0.74
C LYS A 225 -22.74 -20.36 0.40
N PHE A 226 -22.23 -19.17 0.09
CA PHE A 226 -21.48 -18.36 1.07
C PHE A 226 -22.30 -18.07 2.34
N ASP A 227 -23.63 -18.00 2.25
CA ASP A 227 -24.53 -17.93 3.40
C ASP A 227 -24.30 -19.04 4.42
N SER A 228 -23.98 -20.25 3.93
CA SER A 228 -23.70 -21.43 4.75
C SER A 228 -22.22 -21.51 5.18
N LEU A 229 -21.29 -20.92 4.43
CA LEU A 229 -19.85 -20.94 4.74
C LEU A 229 -19.52 -20.16 6.01
N PHE A 230 -20.24 -19.07 6.26
CA PHE A 230 -20.05 -18.18 7.41
C PHE A 230 -21.05 -18.46 8.54
N THR A 231 -21.80 -19.57 8.49
CA THR A 231 -22.75 -19.92 9.54
C THR A 231 -22.02 -20.23 10.85
N VAL A 232 -22.24 -19.37 11.86
CA VAL A 232 -21.74 -19.56 13.23
C VAL A 232 -22.63 -20.58 13.95
N ILE A 233 -22.09 -21.73 14.31
CA ILE A 233 -22.79 -22.70 15.17
C ILE A 233 -22.59 -22.28 16.63
N THR A 234 -23.67 -21.98 17.35
CA THR A 234 -23.66 -21.63 18.78
C THR A 234 -23.03 -22.77 19.59
N PRO A 235 -22.02 -22.53 20.44
CA PRO A 235 -21.46 -23.58 21.28
C PRO A 235 -22.44 -23.98 22.36
N VAL A 236 -22.64 -25.28 22.51
CA VAL A 236 -22.96 -25.86 23.81
C VAL A 236 -21.73 -25.66 24.68
N ILE A 237 -21.91 -25.12 25.89
CA ILE A 237 -20.85 -24.84 26.87
C ILE A 237 -19.90 -26.04 26.98
N GLY A 238 -18.62 -25.85 26.67
CA GLY A 238 -17.55 -26.81 26.98
C GLY A 238 -16.79 -27.47 25.81
N ILE A 239 -17.12 -27.19 24.53
CA ILE A 239 -16.35 -27.69 23.38
C ILE A 239 -15.94 -26.52 22.48
N SER A 240 -14.69 -26.07 22.63
CA SER A 240 -14.04 -25.02 21.84
C SER A 240 -13.67 -25.53 20.44
N ARG A 241 -14.60 -25.40 19.48
CA ARG A 241 -14.34 -25.57 18.03
C ARG A 241 -15.01 -24.47 17.20
N LEU A 242 -15.10 -23.23 17.71
CA LEU A 242 -15.53 -22.10 16.89
C LEU A 242 -14.41 -21.76 15.88
N GLY A 243 -14.75 -21.54 14.61
CA GLY A 243 -13.86 -20.89 13.64
C GLY A 243 -13.03 -21.78 12.70
N ILE A 244 -12.56 -22.97 13.13
CA ILE A 244 -11.71 -23.84 12.27
C ILE A 244 -12.44 -24.26 10.97
N SER A 245 -13.72 -24.58 11.08
CA SER A 245 -14.51 -25.12 9.96
C SER A 245 -14.81 -24.07 8.88
N SER A 246 -15.07 -22.81 9.26
CA SER A 246 -15.40 -21.75 8.30
C SER A 246 -14.17 -21.32 7.50
N HIS A 247 -13.01 -21.14 8.15
CA HIS A 247 -11.75 -20.85 7.46
C HIS A 247 -11.38 -21.94 6.47
N LYS A 248 -11.52 -23.20 6.89
CA LYS A 248 -11.28 -24.33 5.99
C LYS A 248 -12.20 -24.29 4.78
N ASN A 249 -13.50 -24.02 4.95
CA ASN A 249 -14.42 -24.01 3.83
C ASN A 249 -14.13 -22.86 2.85
N VAL A 250 -13.83 -21.65 3.36
CA VAL A 250 -13.45 -20.50 2.51
C VAL A 250 -12.12 -20.76 1.80
N TYR A 251 -11.14 -21.35 2.50
CA TYR A 251 -9.86 -21.75 1.91
C TYR A 251 -10.04 -22.74 0.75
N GLU A 252 -10.89 -23.76 0.91
CA GLU A 252 -11.17 -24.73 -0.15
C GLU A 252 -11.87 -24.09 -1.36
N VAL A 253 -12.73 -23.09 -1.14
CA VAL A 253 -13.30 -22.29 -2.24
C VAL A 253 -12.18 -21.54 -2.96
N PHE A 254 -11.27 -20.87 -2.24
CA PHE A 254 -10.16 -20.16 -2.90
C PHE A 254 -9.29 -21.11 -3.72
N ARG A 255 -8.86 -22.25 -3.15
CA ARG A 255 -8.08 -23.27 -3.88
C ARG A 255 -8.78 -23.83 -5.12
N LYS A 256 -10.11 -23.90 -5.12
CA LYS A 256 -10.89 -24.39 -6.26
C LYS A 256 -10.88 -23.40 -7.43
N TYR A 257 -10.92 -22.10 -7.16
CA TYR A 257 -11.05 -21.05 -8.17
C TYR A 257 -9.73 -20.35 -8.50
N MET A 258 -8.75 -20.44 -7.59
CA MET A 258 -7.39 -19.90 -7.64
C MET A 258 -6.45 -20.96 -7.03
N PRO A 259 -6.05 -22.00 -7.79
CA PRO A 259 -5.22 -23.07 -7.23
C PRO A 259 -3.81 -22.62 -6.87
N ASP A 260 -3.33 -21.56 -7.53
CA ASP A 260 -2.01 -20.99 -7.33
C ASP A 260 -2.07 -19.91 -6.23
N ASP A 261 -1.66 -20.29 -5.03
CA ASP A 261 -1.69 -19.50 -3.80
C ASP A 261 -0.57 -18.42 -3.77
N ASP A 262 -0.65 -17.45 -4.68
CA ASP A 262 0.37 -16.44 -4.92
C ASP A 262 -0.22 -15.13 -5.47
N PHE A 263 0.09 -14.00 -4.83
CA PHE A 263 -0.33 -12.67 -5.27
C PHE A 263 0.23 -12.30 -6.66
N ASP A 264 1.45 -12.74 -6.97
CA ASP A 264 2.15 -12.34 -8.20
C ASP A 264 1.55 -13.00 -9.46
N LEU A 265 0.66 -13.99 -9.27
CA LEU A 265 -0.04 -14.70 -10.34
C LEU A 265 -1.44 -14.15 -10.63
N LEU A 266 -1.91 -13.16 -9.87
CA LEU A 266 -3.19 -12.50 -10.11
C LEU A 266 -3.17 -11.66 -11.39
N LYS A 267 -4.31 -11.57 -12.10
CA LYS A 267 -4.42 -10.76 -13.33
C LYS A 267 -4.39 -9.26 -13.04
N LYS A 268 -4.81 -8.86 -11.84
CA LYS A 268 -4.76 -7.49 -11.33
C LYS A 268 -4.03 -7.51 -9.98
N PRO A 269 -3.13 -6.57 -9.67
CA PRO A 269 -2.52 -6.49 -8.35
C PRO A 269 -3.60 -6.31 -7.28
N LEU A 270 -3.44 -7.06 -6.18
CA LEU A 270 -4.31 -7.04 -5.02
C LEU A 270 -3.50 -6.67 -3.79
N SER A 271 -4.03 -5.77 -2.97
CA SER A 271 -3.53 -5.48 -1.63
C SER A 271 -4.57 -5.86 -0.57
N VAL A 272 -4.18 -6.64 0.43
CA VAL A 272 -5.04 -7.14 1.49
C VAL A 272 -4.54 -6.64 2.84
N CYS A 273 -5.41 -5.99 3.61
CA CYS A 273 -5.07 -5.55 4.97
C CYS A 273 -5.49 -6.59 6.02
N ALA A 274 -4.58 -6.96 6.91
CA ALA A 274 -4.89 -7.68 8.15
C ALA A 274 -4.24 -6.97 9.35
N THR A 275 -4.78 -7.20 10.55
CA THR A 275 -4.23 -6.63 11.78
C THR A 275 -3.24 -7.60 12.41
N ASN A 276 -1.99 -7.20 12.60
CA ASN A 276 -0.99 -8.00 13.33
C ASN A 276 -1.17 -7.82 14.84
N LEU A 277 -1.58 -8.88 15.54
CA LEU A 277 -1.81 -8.86 16.99
C LEU A 277 -0.53 -8.76 17.82
N ILE A 278 0.65 -9.05 17.25
CA ILE A 278 1.93 -8.95 17.95
C ILE A 278 2.38 -7.49 18.01
N THR A 279 2.30 -6.77 16.88
CA THR A 279 2.76 -5.38 16.79
C THR A 279 1.67 -4.36 17.06
N GLY A 280 0.39 -4.73 16.87
CA GLY A 280 -0.74 -3.79 16.91
C GLY A 280 -0.87 -2.94 15.65
N GLU A 281 -0.17 -3.29 14.57
CA GLU A 281 -0.14 -2.54 13.32
C GLU A 281 -0.82 -3.29 12.17
N GLY A 282 -1.14 -2.57 11.10
CA GLY A 282 -1.71 -3.14 9.87
C GLY A 282 -0.62 -3.76 9.01
N ARG A 283 -0.80 -5.01 8.60
CA ARG A 283 0.02 -5.69 7.59
C ARG A 283 -0.73 -5.67 6.26
N TYR A 284 -0.04 -5.23 5.20
CA TYR A 284 -0.58 -5.16 3.85
C TYR A 284 0.10 -6.21 2.97
N PHE A 285 -0.61 -7.30 2.68
CA PHE A 285 -0.12 -8.36 1.81
C PHE A 285 -0.44 -8.00 0.37
N SER A 286 0.58 -7.98 -0.50
CA SER A 286 0.40 -7.56 -1.90
C SER A 286 1.31 -8.24 -2.92
N SER A 287 2.19 -9.14 -2.48
CA SER A 287 3.10 -9.90 -3.35
C SER A 287 3.50 -11.22 -2.71
N GLY A 288 3.95 -12.18 -3.52
CA GLY A 288 4.43 -13.48 -3.07
C GLY A 288 3.35 -14.46 -2.59
N LYS A 289 3.78 -15.49 -1.86
CA LYS A 289 2.94 -16.62 -1.39
C LYS A 289 1.95 -16.21 -0.30
N HIS A 290 1.08 -17.15 0.09
CA HIS A 290 0.09 -17.01 1.16
C HIS A 290 -1.07 -16.07 0.83
N LEU A 291 -1.45 -16.00 -0.45
CA LEU A 291 -2.61 -15.25 -0.91
C LEU A 291 -3.90 -15.63 -0.17
N HIS A 292 -4.19 -16.93 -0.08
CA HIS A 292 -5.40 -17.42 0.56
C HIS A 292 -5.39 -17.15 2.06
N ASP A 293 -4.28 -17.44 2.73
CA ASP A 293 -4.13 -17.21 4.17
C ASP A 293 -4.26 -15.73 4.51
N ALA A 294 -3.70 -14.83 3.69
CA ALA A 294 -3.81 -13.38 3.88
C ALA A 294 -5.26 -12.88 3.79
N VAL A 295 -6.05 -13.38 2.83
CA VAL A 295 -7.48 -13.02 2.71
C VAL A 295 -8.30 -13.59 3.87
N ILE A 296 -8.00 -14.80 4.32
CA ILE A 296 -8.67 -15.39 5.49
C ILE A 296 -8.30 -14.63 6.76
N ALA A 297 -7.03 -14.29 6.96
CA ALA A 297 -6.57 -13.46 8.06
C ALA A 297 -7.31 -12.11 8.08
N SER A 298 -7.40 -11.46 6.92
CA SER A 298 -8.12 -10.20 6.74
C SER A 298 -9.61 -10.26 7.08
N SER A 299 -10.22 -11.45 7.08
CA SER A 299 -11.64 -11.69 7.39
C SER A 299 -11.86 -12.42 8.73
N SER A 300 -10.81 -12.58 9.54
CA SER A 300 -10.86 -13.28 10.83
C SER A 300 -11.33 -12.35 11.96
N ILE A 301 -12.65 -12.08 11.99
CA ILE A 301 -13.29 -11.19 12.98
C ILE A 301 -13.06 -11.72 14.41
N PRO A 302 -12.45 -10.93 15.33
CA PRO A 302 -12.22 -11.35 16.70
C PRO A 302 -13.51 -11.78 17.43
N GLY A 303 -13.45 -12.94 18.09
CA GLY A 303 -14.60 -13.51 18.83
C GLY A 303 -15.57 -14.32 17.98
N VAL A 304 -15.47 -14.24 16.65
CA VAL A 304 -16.26 -15.03 15.69
C VAL A 304 -15.39 -16.08 15.01
N PHE A 305 -14.19 -15.69 14.58
CA PHE A 305 -13.24 -16.51 13.85
C PHE A 305 -11.87 -16.55 14.55
N GLU A 306 -11.09 -17.61 14.32
CA GLU A 306 -9.77 -17.79 14.94
C GLU A 306 -8.72 -16.88 14.30
N ALA A 307 -7.70 -16.45 15.05
CA ALA A 307 -6.59 -15.73 14.44
C ALA A 307 -5.78 -16.65 13.51
N VAL A 308 -5.30 -16.12 12.39
CA VAL A 308 -4.50 -16.84 11.40
C VAL A 308 -3.03 -16.56 11.62
N LYS A 309 -2.19 -17.59 11.58
CA LYS A 309 -0.73 -17.43 11.66
C LYS A 309 -0.13 -17.48 10.26
N ILE A 310 0.61 -16.46 9.89
CA ILE A 310 1.32 -16.37 8.61
C ILE A 310 2.75 -15.97 8.97
N GLU A 311 3.72 -16.81 8.62
CA GLU A 311 5.14 -16.59 8.91
C GLU A 311 5.43 -16.17 10.37
N ASP A 312 5.73 -14.90 10.60
CA ASP A 312 6.15 -14.32 11.87
C ASP A 312 5.03 -13.65 12.68
N GLY A 313 3.82 -13.57 12.11
CA GLY A 313 2.69 -12.85 12.69
C GLY A 313 1.51 -13.71 13.12
N THR A 314 0.67 -13.14 13.97
CA THR A 314 -0.67 -13.65 14.27
C THR A 314 -1.68 -12.57 13.90
N TYR A 315 -2.57 -12.89 12.96
CA TYR A 315 -3.39 -11.91 12.28
C TYR A 315 -4.88 -12.12 12.52
N VAL A 316 -5.60 -11.00 12.59
CA VAL A 316 -7.07 -10.94 12.62
C VAL A 316 -7.55 -9.92 11.58
N ASP A 317 -8.87 -9.73 11.53
CA ASP A 317 -9.52 -8.83 10.58
C ASP A 317 -8.82 -7.46 10.49
N GLY A 318 -8.55 -7.01 9.26
CA GLY A 318 -7.85 -5.76 8.99
C GLY A 318 -8.66 -4.52 9.36
N GLY A 319 -9.98 -4.66 9.53
CA GLY A 319 -10.89 -3.56 9.82
C GLY A 319 -10.58 -2.83 11.13
N LEU A 320 -9.84 -3.46 12.04
CA LEU A 320 -9.37 -2.82 13.28
C LEU A 320 -8.37 -1.69 13.03
N ILE A 321 -7.53 -1.80 11.99
CA ILE A 321 -6.46 -0.85 11.68
C ILE A 321 -6.75 -0.04 10.42
N ASP A 322 -7.24 -0.67 9.36
CA ASP A 322 -7.48 -0.04 8.07
C ASP A 322 -8.61 -0.74 7.31
N ASN A 323 -9.85 -0.32 7.57
CA ASN A 323 -11.03 -0.91 6.95
C ASN A 323 -11.24 -0.49 5.50
N LEU A 324 -10.54 0.53 4.99
CA LEU A 324 -10.60 0.96 3.60
C LEU A 324 -9.17 1.27 3.10
N PRO A 325 -8.38 0.25 2.71
CA PRO A 325 -6.92 0.32 2.59
C PRO A 325 -6.41 1.04 1.33
N ALA A 326 -6.93 2.23 1.08
CA ALA A 326 -6.72 3.02 -0.13
C ALA A 326 -5.26 3.42 -0.35
N LYS A 327 -4.53 3.71 0.74
CA LYS A 327 -3.12 4.14 0.67
C LYS A 327 -2.21 3.13 -0.02
N THR A 328 -2.58 1.85 -0.01
CA THR A 328 -1.76 0.78 -0.58
C THR A 328 -1.71 0.80 -2.10
N ILE A 329 -2.75 1.33 -2.75
CA ILE A 329 -2.85 1.39 -4.22
C ILE A 329 -3.05 2.82 -4.75
N ARG A 330 -3.26 3.81 -3.89
CA ARG A 330 -3.51 5.21 -4.30
C ARG A 330 -2.46 5.73 -5.26
N GLU A 331 -1.22 5.40 -4.92
CA GLU A 331 0.00 5.82 -5.57
C GLU A 331 0.20 5.14 -6.94
N SER A 332 -0.33 3.93 -7.14
CA SER A 332 -0.25 3.22 -8.44
C SER A 332 -1.37 3.58 -9.42
N CYS A 333 -2.36 4.39 -9.01
CA CYS A 333 -3.58 4.65 -9.77
C CYS A 333 -3.74 6.12 -10.19
N GLU A 334 -4.29 6.35 -11.39
CA GLU A 334 -4.69 7.70 -11.82
C GLU A 334 -5.87 8.21 -11.02
N TYR A 335 -6.93 7.41 -11.02
CA TYR A 335 -8.13 7.61 -10.23
C TYR A 335 -8.36 6.42 -9.30
N LEU A 336 -8.87 6.71 -8.11
CA LEU A 336 -9.22 5.72 -7.10
C LEU A 336 -10.68 5.87 -6.72
N ILE A 337 -11.45 4.79 -6.91
CA ILE A 337 -12.83 4.71 -6.42
C ILE A 337 -12.90 3.79 -5.18
N GLY A 338 -13.48 4.30 -4.10
CA GLY A 338 -13.69 3.55 -2.87
C GLY A 338 -15.15 3.14 -2.71
N ILE A 339 -15.40 1.93 -2.22
CA ILE A 339 -16.72 1.46 -1.82
C ILE A 339 -16.69 1.18 -0.31
N ASP A 340 -17.37 2.04 0.45
CA ASP A 340 -17.48 1.91 1.90
C ASP A 340 -18.89 1.47 2.31
N VAL A 341 -19.02 0.22 2.78
CA VAL A 341 -20.30 -0.37 3.21
C VAL A 341 -20.62 -0.11 4.68
N ASN A 342 -19.80 0.71 5.37
CA ASN A 342 -20.02 1.13 6.76
C ASN A 342 -20.13 2.66 6.86
N PRO A 343 -21.10 3.29 6.17
CA PRO A 343 -21.34 4.71 6.35
C PRO A 343 -21.71 5.01 7.81
N SER A 344 -21.40 6.23 8.26
CA SER A 344 -21.80 6.67 9.61
C SER A 344 -23.33 6.71 9.69
N SER A 345 -23.92 6.01 10.66
CA SER A 345 -25.36 6.13 10.93
C SER A 345 -25.64 7.35 11.82
N PRO A 346 -26.60 8.22 11.46
CA PRO A 346 -26.99 9.34 12.31
C PRO A 346 -27.82 8.91 13.53
N GLU A 347 -28.31 7.66 13.57
CA GLU A 347 -29.12 7.16 14.67
C GLU A 347 -28.25 6.67 15.84
N PRO A 348 -28.65 6.96 17.10
CA PRO A 348 -27.94 6.45 18.26
C PRO A 348 -28.00 4.92 18.32
N PRO A 349 -26.91 4.24 18.68
CA PRO A 349 -26.89 2.79 18.72
C PRO A 349 -27.80 2.24 19.82
N LYS A 350 -28.47 1.11 19.53
CA LYS A 350 -29.24 0.37 20.52
C LYS A 350 -28.30 -0.50 21.34
N LEU A 351 -28.19 -0.20 22.63
CA LEU A 351 -27.32 -0.93 23.57
C LEU A 351 -28.18 -1.60 24.64
N GLU A 352 -28.69 -2.79 24.36
CA GLU A 352 -29.57 -3.54 25.27
C GLU A 352 -28.79 -4.53 26.13
N ASN A 353 -27.65 -5.03 25.63
CA ASN A 353 -26.83 -6.03 26.32
C ASN A 353 -25.31 -5.83 26.09
N LYS A 354 -24.49 -6.65 26.77
CA LYS A 354 -23.02 -6.58 26.68
C LYS A 354 -22.48 -6.92 25.28
N ALA A 355 -23.15 -7.79 24.54
CA ALA A 355 -22.76 -8.11 23.17
C ALA A 355 -22.99 -6.90 22.25
N ASP A 356 -24.11 -6.19 22.40
CA ASP A 356 -24.38 -4.96 21.64
C ASP A 356 -23.29 -3.90 21.87
N LEU A 357 -22.84 -3.74 23.13
CA LEU A 357 -21.73 -2.83 23.47
C LEU A 357 -20.42 -3.21 22.76
N ILE A 358 -20.07 -4.50 22.74
CA ILE A 358 -18.86 -5.00 22.06
C ILE A 358 -18.98 -4.77 20.55
N THR A 359 -20.09 -5.16 19.95
CA THR A 359 -20.36 -4.99 18.51
C THR A 359 -20.30 -3.51 18.12
N GLN A 360 -20.95 -2.63 18.89
CA GLN A 360 -20.92 -1.19 18.63
C GLN A 360 -19.50 -0.61 18.76
N THR A 361 -18.72 -1.08 19.73
CA THR A 361 -17.32 -0.65 19.89
C THR A 361 -16.49 -1.06 18.68
N LEU A 362 -16.62 -2.30 18.20
CA LEU A 362 -15.95 -2.78 16.99
C LEU A 362 -16.37 -1.96 15.77
N HIS A 363 -17.67 -1.68 15.60
CA HIS A 363 -18.18 -0.85 14.52
C HIS A 363 -17.57 0.57 14.55
N THR A 364 -17.43 1.18 15.73
CA THR A 364 -16.78 2.50 15.87
C THR A 364 -15.30 2.46 15.48
N ILE A 365 -14.56 1.42 15.86
CA ILE A 365 -13.16 1.24 15.47
C ILE A 365 -13.05 1.12 13.94
N VAL A 366 -13.88 0.26 13.34
CA VAL A 366 -13.94 0.00 11.90
C VAL A 366 -14.31 1.25 11.11
N HIS A 367 -15.26 2.06 11.61
CA HIS A 367 -15.61 3.32 10.98
C HIS A 367 -14.45 4.31 11.00
N ASN A 368 -13.78 4.45 12.16
CA ASN A 368 -12.67 5.39 12.31
C ASN A 368 -11.44 4.98 11.49
N SER A 369 -11.17 3.67 11.35
CA SER A 369 -10.05 3.17 10.57
C SER A 369 -10.20 3.44 9.06
N ALA A 370 -11.43 3.58 8.55
CA ALA A 370 -11.67 3.91 7.14
C ALA A 370 -11.45 5.40 6.78
N LEU A 371 -11.35 6.31 7.77
CA LEU A 371 -11.37 7.77 7.51
C LEU A 371 -10.19 8.24 6.64
N GLU A 372 -9.00 7.68 6.83
CA GLU A 372 -7.85 7.98 5.97
C GLU A 372 -8.13 7.50 4.54
N GLY A 373 -8.60 6.26 4.40
CA GLY A 373 -8.97 5.66 3.12
C GLY A 373 -9.96 6.48 2.32
N ARG A 374 -11.01 6.99 2.98
CA ARG A 374 -12.04 7.84 2.36
C ARG A 374 -11.45 9.11 1.76
N ARG A 375 -10.49 9.75 2.44
CA ARG A 375 -9.84 10.99 1.98
C ARG A 375 -8.93 10.76 0.78
N LEU A 376 -8.41 9.55 0.61
CA LEU A 376 -7.51 9.21 -0.48
C LEU A 376 -8.25 8.86 -1.77
N CYS A 377 -9.53 8.47 -1.67
CA CYS A 377 -10.34 8.16 -2.84
C CYS A 377 -10.73 9.44 -3.60
N ASP A 378 -10.60 9.41 -4.92
CA ASP A 378 -11.07 10.49 -5.79
C ASP A 378 -12.60 10.46 -5.90
N PHE A 379 -13.19 9.25 -5.82
CA PHE A 379 -14.62 9.01 -5.76
C PHE A 379 -14.93 8.03 -4.63
N LEU A 380 -15.96 8.32 -3.83
CA LEU A 380 -16.39 7.45 -2.74
C LEU A 380 -17.88 7.14 -2.92
N VAL A 381 -18.20 5.84 -2.94
CA VAL A 381 -19.56 5.34 -2.99
C VAL A 381 -19.87 4.64 -1.67
N GLU A 382 -20.94 5.09 -1.01
CA GLU A 382 -21.37 4.58 0.29
C GLU A 382 -22.77 3.94 0.18
N PRO A 383 -22.87 2.63 -0.14
CA PRO A 383 -24.15 1.93 -0.14
C PRO A 383 -24.86 2.05 1.21
N ARG A 384 -26.02 2.70 1.22
CA ARG A 384 -26.84 2.85 2.42
C ARG A 384 -27.64 1.59 2.67
N ILE A 385 -26.96 0.57 3.18
CA ILE A 385 -27.57 -0.70 3.57
C ILE A 385 -28.40 -0.47 4.83
N SER A 386 -29.69 -0.79 4.75
CA SER A 386 -30.63 -0.60 5.87
C SER A 386 -30.16 -1.32 7.14
N ASP A 387 -30.36 -0.70 8.31
CA ASP A 387 -29.98 -1.23 9.63
C ASP A 387 -30.62 -2.58 9.97
N LYS A 388 -31.62 -3.04 9.19
CA LYS A 388 -32.14 -4.41 9.29
C LYS A 388 -31.13 -5.48 8.88
N TYR A 389 -30.08 -5.12 8.13
CA TYR A 389 -29.02 -6.01 7.71
C TYR A 389 -27.74 -5.68 8.48
N ASN A 390 -27.27 -6.64 9.29
CA ASN A 390 -26.02 -6.52 10.02
C ASN A 390 -24.90 -7.30 9.34
N GLU A 391 -23.71 -7.26 9.92
CA GLU A 391 -22.49 -7.89 9.41
C GLU A 391 -22.60 -9.42 9.33
N PHE A 392 -23.64 -10.02 9.94
CA PHE A 392 -23.92 -11.46 9.96
C PHE A 392 -25.18 -11.86 9.15
N SER A 393 -25.82 -10.92 8.45
CA SER A 393 -26.99 -11.13 7.58
C SER A 393 -26.61 -11.78 6.24
N PHE A 394 -25.97 -12.95 6.27
CA PHE A 394 -25.43 -13.58 5.06
C PHE A 394 -26.51 -14.20 4.14
N LYS A 395 -27.75 -14.38 4.63
CA LYS A 395 -28.85 -14.95 3.84
C LYS A 395 -29.46 -13.93 2.89
N GLU A 396 -29.33 -12.65 3.21
CA GLU A 396 -29.86 -11.49 2.50
C GLU A 396 -28.90 -11.01 1.39
N PHE A 397 -28.03 -11.92 0.91
CA PHE A 397 -27.01 -11.67 -0.11
C PHE A 397 -27.57 -10.94 -1.34
N LYS A 398 -28.69 -11.42 -1.88
CA LYS A 398 -29.24 -10.90 -3.14
C LYS A 398 -29.68 -9.45 -3.00
N GLU A 399 -30.38 -9.16 -1.91
CA GLU A 399 -30.86 -7.83 -1.59
C GLU A 399 -29.69 -6.86 -1.36
N ILE A 400 -28.66 -7.27 -0.62
CA ILE A 400 -27.48 -6.44 -0.36
C ILE A 400 -26.69 -6.19 -1.65
N CYS A 401 -26.55 -7.21 -2.50
CA CYS A 401 -25.92 -7.08 -3.81
C CYS A 401 -26.67 -6.06 -4.69
N ASN A 402 -28.01 -6.14 -4.75
CA ASN A 402 -28.82 -5.18 -5.51
C ASN A 402 -28.66 -3.75 -4.98
N ILE A 403 -28.61 -3.55 -3.66
CA ILE A 403 -28.37 -2.22 -3.07
C ILE A 403 -27.03 -1.65 -3.55
N GLY A 404 -25.97 -2.47 -3.56
CA GLY A 404 -24.66 -2.05 -4.05
C GLY A 404 -24.64 -1.69 -5.52
N HIS A 405 -25.34 -2.49 -6.34
CA HIS A 405 -25.53 -2.22 -7.77
C HIS A 405 -26.25 -0.88 -8.00
N ASP A 406 -27.44 -0.73 -7.41
CA ASP A 406 -28.29 0.44 -7.64
C ASP A 406 -27.62 1.72 -7.13
N THR A 407 -26.92 1.66 -5.99
CA THR A 407 -26.18 2.81 -5.45
C THR A 407 -25.04 3.23 -6.40
N MET A 408 -24.28 2.27 -6.93
CA MET A 408 -23.19 2.56 -7.85
C MET A 408 -23.72 3.09 -9.18
N ALA A 409 -24.77 2.48 -9.73
CA ALA A 409 -25.41 2.95 -10.95
C ALA A 409 -25.93 4.39 -10.79
N GLU A 410 -26.67 4.67 -9.71
CA GLU A 410 -27.15 6.03 -9.39
C GLU A 410 -25.99 7.02 -9.21
N PHE A 411 -24.89 6.60 -8.57
CA PHE A 411 -23.71 7.44 -8.45
C PHE A 411 -23.12 7.80 -9.82
N LEU A 412 -22.94 6.82 -10.71
CA LEU A 412 -22.35 7.02 -12.04
C LEU A 412 -23.27 7.86 -12.94
N ASP A 413 -24.58 7.62 -12.89
CA ASP A 413 -25.58 8.40 -13.64
C ASP A 413 -25.58 9.88 -13.23
N ASN A 414 -25.41 10.16 -11.95
CA ASN A 414 -25.40 11.52 -11.41
C ASN A 414 -24.03 12.23 -11.55
N HIS A 415 -22.96 11.50 -11.88
CA HIS A 415 -21.59 12.03 -11.98
C HIS A 415 -20.94 11.62 -13.31
N PRO A 416 -21.36 12.18 -14.46
CA PRO A 416 -20.79 11.85 -15.77
C PRO A 416 -19.28 12.14 -15.85
N GLU A 417 -18.78 13.09 -15.08
CA GLU A 417 -17.34 13.37 -14.96
C GLU A 417 -16.57 12.24 -14.26
N ALA A 418 -17.22 11.50 -13.35
CA ALA A 418 -16.64 10.30 -12.76
C ALA A 418 -16.51 9.21 -13.81
N VAL A 419 -17.56 9.01 -14.62
CA VAL A 419 -17.56 8.04 -15.72
C VAL A 419 -16.45 8.34 -16.74
N GLU A 420 -16.29 9.60 -17.14
CA GLU A 420 -15.24 10.01 -18.08
C GLU A 420 -13.83 9.72 -17.54
N LYS A 421 -13.59 10.04 -16.27
CA LYS A 421 -12.28 9.83 -15.62
C LYS A 421 -11.97 8.36 -15.38
N LEU A 422 -12.97 7.59 -14.96
CA LEU A 422 -12.80 6.21 -14.51
C LEU A 422 -12.75 5.20 -15.66
N ARG A 423 -13.29 5.54 -16.84
CA ARG A 423 -13.26 4.65 -18.02
C ARG A 423 -11.83 4.39 -18.48
N ASN A 424 -11.56 3.12 -18.81
CA ASN A 424 -10.37 2.74 -19.54
C ASN A 424 -10.60 3.11 -21.01
N ILE A 425 -10.11 4.27 -21.44
CA ILE A 425 -10.12 4.61 -22.88
C ILE A 425 -9.07 3.71 -23.54
N PHE A 426 -9.52 2.76 -24.38
CA PHE A 426 -8.67 1.91 -25.20
C PHE A 426 -8.05 2.69 -26.37
#